data_AF-G1XHU6-F1
#
_entry.id   AF-G1XHU6-F1
#
_cell.length_a   1.000
_cell.length_b   1.000
_cell.length_c   1.000
_cell.angle_alpha   90.00
_cell.angle_beta   90.00
_cell.angle_gamma   90.00
#
_symmetry.space_group_name_H-M   'P 1'
#
loop_
_entity.id
_entity.type
_entity.pdbx_description
1 polymer ?
#
loop_
_entity_poly.entity_id
_entity_poly.type
_entity_poly.pdbx_seq_one_letter_code
_entity_poly.pdbx_strand_id
1 'polypeptide(L)'
;MAMYLEVVALLYPLRLTVEYLVRVCKDLQLHRKPAYEKFNLRPMESEHRSRMFWCTFLLDRKLALQLGTTPMFDEKEIEINEPGSYETSDLVKRESNIADPEGPESIMLMKSLIGVSRLIGQIFRLNPQEGSIEHQVVVIEQQLGDIENSFPQHILDWESSSPLDPMFLDAAMFAMATRLSLYRYFTDATLTPDFRARCFLQCLEVAKATVQLLRRTMKFPDSEKAFRLRQSGLTYQHIFKASTILLLAASILPNPENISSELRTCIGVLQVAAPVRPSVLQNLRILDKLSEILKQEPILEWNEGPKTSDSATFPPPDNMRDQDHPSDMII
;
A
#
# COMPACT_ATOMS: atom_id res chain seq x y z
N MET A 1 14.33 7.97 10.39
CA MET A 1 14.24 9.14 9.50
C MET A 1 13.38 8.87 8.26
N ALA A 2 13.71 7.90 7.38
CA ALA A 2 12.97 7.66 6.14
C ALA A 2 11.43 7.61 6.28
N MET A 3 10.89 6.79 7.21
CA MET A 3 9.42 6.73 7.45
C MET A 3 8.80 8.08 7.84
N TYR A 4 9.54 8.96 8.55
CA TYR A 4 9.06 10.30 8.87
C TYR A 4 9.02 11.19 7.62
N LEU A 5 10.03 11.12 6.76
CA LEU A 5 10.08 11.87 5.50
C LEU A 5 8.99 11.42 4.50
N GLU A 6 8.65 10.13 4.50
CA GLU A 6 7.46 9.61 3.80
C GLU A 6 6.16 10.16 4.42
N VAL A 7 6.04 10.19 5.76
CA VAL A 7 4.88 10.76 6.46
C VAL A 7 4.72 12.27 6.22
N VAL A 8 5.79 13.05 6.08
CA VAL A 8 5.70 14.48 5.67
C VAL A 8 5.71 14.71 4.16
N ALA A 9 5.60 13.63 3.35
CA ALA A 9 5.55 13.67 1.88
C ALA A 9 6.74 14.37 1.17
N LEU A 10 7.89 14.47 1.83
CA LEU A 10 9.09 15.12 1.29
C LEU A 10 9.90 14.15 0.41
N LEU A 11 9.37 13.82 -0.77
CA LEU A 11 9.94 12.81 -1.67
C LEU A 11 11.42 13.04 -2.06
N TYR A 12 11.86 14.29 -2.26
CA TYR A 12 13.28 14.57 -2.58
C TYR A 12 14.23 14.34 -1.38
N PRO A 13 13.99 14.90 -0.17
CA PRO A 13 14.72 14.51 1.03
C PRO A 13 14.65 13.02 1.38
N LEU A 14 13.49 12.38 1.17
CA LEU A 14 13.34 10.92 1.33
C LEU A 14 14.28 10.18 0.39
N ARG A 15 14.29 10.55 -0.90
CA ARG A 15 15.19 9.97 -1.90
C ARG A 15 16.66 10.10 -1.51
N LEU A 16 17.12 11.30 -1.15
CA LEU A 16 18.52 11.51 -0.72
C LEU A 16 18.87 10.67 0.53
N THR A 17 17.91 10.51 1.45
CA THR A 17 18.07 9.66 2.64
C THR A 17 18.20 8.17 2.28
N VAL A 18 17.41 7.70 1.31
CA VAL A 18 17.47 6.32 0.80
C VAL A 18 18.75 6.09 0.00
N GLU A 19 19.14 7.00 -0.90
CA GLU A 19 20.41 6.93 -1.65
C GLU A 19 21.63 6.84 -0.72
N TYR A 20 21.64 7.59 0.38
CA TYR A 20 22.68 7.49 1.40
C TYR A 20 22.63 6.15 2.17
N LEU A 21 21.44 5.69 2.56
CA LEU A 21 21.28 4.42 3.27
C LEU A 21 21.69 3.21 2.40
N VAL A 22 21.34 3.22 1.11
CA VAL A 22 21.78 2.22 0.12
C VAL A 22 23.31 2.20 0.04
N ARG A 23 23.97 3.36 -0.02
CA ARG A 23 25.44 3.45 -0.02
C ARG A 23 26.03 2.83 1.24
N VAL A 24 25.56 3.22 2.43
CA VAL A 24 26.01 2.65 3.71
C VAL A 24 25.79 1.12 3.76
N CYS A 25 24.69 0.61 3.22
CA CYS A 25 24.44 -0.84 3.12
C CYS A 25 25.37 -1.56 2.12
N LYS A 26 25.87 -0.88 1.08
CA LYS A 26 26.92 -1.41 0.20
C LYS A 26 28.30 -1.36 0.85
N ASP A 27 28.65 -0.24 1.49
CA ASP A 27 29.93 -0.03 2.18
C ASP A 27 30.14 -1.01 3.34
N LEU A 28 29.09 -1.26 4.15
CA LEU A 28 29.05 -2.26 5.22
C LEU A 28 28.83 -3.71 4.72
N GLN A 29 28.82 -3.91 3.40
CA GLN A 29 28.65 -5.20 2.72
C GLN A 29 27.42 -6.00 3.21
N LEU A 30 26.33 -5.32 3.61
CA LEU A 30 25.13 -5.97 4.14
C LEU A 30 24.34 -6.77 3.09
N HIS A 31 24.67 -6.57 1.81
CA HIS A 31 24.12 -7.32 0.67
C HIS A 31 24.81 -8.69 0.45
N ARG A 32 26.01 -8.90 0.99
CA ARG A 32 26.78 -10.16 0.87
C ARG A 32 26.43 -11.12 2.00
N LYS A 33 26.66 -12.42 1.81
CA LYS A 33 26.59 -13.35 2.94
C LYS A 33 27.69 -13.00 3.95
N PRO A 34 27.41 -12.95 5.27
CA PRO A 34 28.47 -12.79 6.25
C PRO A 34 29.45 -13.96 6.14
N ALA A 35 30.75 -13.67 6.06
CA ALA A 35 31.79 -14.68 6.03
C ALA A 35 31.95 -15.30 7.43
N TYR A 36 31.12 -16.31 7.73
CA TYR A 36 31.03 -16.97 9.04
C TYR A 36 32.40 -17.31 9.64
N GLU A 37 33.26 -17.98 8.86
CA GLU A 37 34.61 -18.40 9.23
C GLU A 37 35.56 -17.25 9.61
N LYS A 38 35.29 -16.02 9.16
CA LYS A 38 36.16 -14.84 9.40
C LYS A 38 35.72 -13.96 10.55
N PHE A 39 34.48 -14.10 11.03
CA PHE A 39 33.89 -13.18 12.01
C PHE A 39 33.15 -13.84 13.17
N ASN A 40 32.89 -15.16 13.16
CA ASN A 40 32.17 -15.88 14.23
C ASN A 40 30.85 -15.21 14.66
N LEU A 41 30.13 -14.62 13.71
CA LEU A 41 28.88 -13.89 13.95
C LEU A 41 27.80 -14.85 14.48
N ARG A 42 27.12 -14.42 15.55
CA ARG A 42 26.04 -15.18 16.16
C ARG A 42 24.81 -15.16 15.24
N PRO A 43 23.95 -16.19 15.23
CA PRO A 43 22.75 -16.23 14.38
C PRO A 43 21.86 -14.98 14.51
N MET A 44 21.70 -14.47 15.73
CA MET A 44 21.02 -13.19 16.04
C MET A 44 21.63 -11.98 15.32
N GLU A 45 22.93 -11.93 15.12
CA GLU A 45 23.63 -10.81 14.44
C GLU A 45 23.47 -10.93 12.92
N SER A 46 23.50 -12.14 12.37
CA SER A 46 23.16 -12.40 10.97
C SER A 46 21.71 -12.05 10.65
N GLU A 47 20.76 -12.38 11.53
CA GLU A 47 19.34 -12.03 11.39
C GLU A 47 19.12 -10.51 11.43
N HIS A 48 19.77 -9.78 12.35
CA HIS A 48 19.72 -8.32 12.35
C HIS A 48 20.32 -7.71 11.07
N ARG A 49 21.46 -8.23 10.57
CA ARG A 49 22.05 -7.75 9.31
C ARG A 49 21.14 -8.01 8.11
N SER A 50 20.51 -9.19 8.03
CA SER A 50 19.51 -9.52 7.01
C SER A 50 18.32 -8.58 7.07
N ARG A 51 17.68 -8.39 8.24
CA ARG A 51 16.54 -7.48 8.40
C ARG A 51 16.90 -6.03 8.05
N MET A 52 18.06 -5.52 8.47
CA MET A 52 18.52 -4.17 8.10
C MET A 52 18.73 -4.02 6.59
N PHE A 53 19.32 -5.02 5.92
CA PHE A 53 19.47 -5.00 4.48
C PHE A 53 18.11 -5.02 3.77
N TRP A 54 17.24 -5.99 4.07
CA TRP A 54 15.97 -6.15 3.38
C TRP A 54 14.97 -5.02 3.66
N CYS A 55 14.98 -4.41 4.85
CA CYS A 55 14.25 -3.16 5.09
C CYS A 55 14.75 -2.02 4.20
N THR A 56 16.05 -1.90 3.97
CA THR A 56 16.63 -0.88 3.06
C THR A 56 16.28 -1.18 1.61
N PHE A 57 16.33 -2.45 1.20
CA PHE A 57 15.90 -2.91 -0.13
C PHE A 57 14.42 -2.57 -0.38
N LEU A 58 13.53 -2.89 0.56
CA LEU A 58 12.10 -2.55 0.45
C LEU A 58 11.86 -1.04 0.37
N LEU A 59 12.66 -0.20 1.05
CA LEU A 59 12.57 1.26 0.94
C LEU A 59 13.04 1.80 -0.43
N ASP A 60 14.15 1.29 -0.97
CA ASP A 60 14.60 1.57 -2.35
C ASP A 60 13.50 1.20 -3.37
N ARG A 61 12.94 0.01 -3.21
CA ARG A 61 11.88 -0.51 -4.10
C ARG A 61 10.54 0.22 -3.96
N LYS A 62 10.15 0.67 -2.76
CA LYS A 62 8.97 1.53 -2.55
C LYS A 62 9.15 2.89 -3.22
N LEU A 63 10.32 3.51 -3.05
CA LEU A 63 10.66 4.78 -3.66
C LEU A 63 10.70 4.70 -5.19
N ALA A 64 11.23 3.60 -5.75
CA ALA A 64 11.23 3.32 -7.18
C ALA A 64 9.80 3.36 -7.77
N LEU A 65 8.82 2.71 -7.13
CA LEU A 65 7.40 2.77 -7.53
C LEU A 65 6.79 4.18 -7.39
N GLN A 66 7.15 4.92 -6.34
CA GLN A 66 6.64 6.26 -6.07
C GLN A 66 7.14 7.31 -7.08
N LEU A 67 8.35 7.12 -7.62
CA LEU A 67 9.01 8.05 -8.55
C LEU A 67 9.01 7.58 -10.01
N GLY A 68 8.68 6.30 -10.28
CA GLY A 68 8.76 5.72 -11.63
C GLY A 68 10.20 5.49 -12.12
N THR A 69 11.15 5.30 -11.21
CA THR A 69 12.59 5.22 -11.49
C THR A 69 13.14 3.83 -11.18
N THR A 70 14.15 3.38 -11.94
CA THR A 70 14.88 2.14 -11.65
C THR A 70 15.44 2.10 -10.22
N PRO A 71 15.32 0.98 -9.49
CA PRO A 71 15.93 0.82 -8.16
C PRO A 71 17.47 0.91 -8.13
N MET A 72 18.02 1.19 -6.95
CA MET A 72 19.45 1.42 -6.73
C MET A 72 20.23 0.13 -6.41
N PHE A 73 19.59 -0.88 -5.84
CA PHE A 73 20.16 -2.23 -5.73
C PHE A 73 19.91 -3.05 -7.00
N ASP A 74 20.97 -3.61 -7.60
CA ASP A 74 20.83 -4.66 -8.60
C ASP A 74 20.77 -6.03 -7.92
N GLU A 75 19.80 -6.86 -8.28
CA GLU A 75 19.56 -8.15 -7.63
C GLU A 75 20.72 -9.13 -7.78
N LYS A 76 21.54 -9.00 -8.82
CA LYS A 76 22.72 -9.85 -9.07
C LYS A 76 23.85 -9.63 -8.07
N GLU A 77 23.83 -8.53 -7.31
CA GLU A 77 24.79 -8.26 -6.24
C GLU A 77 24.36 -8.89 -4.90
N ILE A 78 23.10 -9.31 -4.75
CA ILE A 78 22.51 -9.69 -3.47
C ILE A 78 22.72 -11.19 -3.21
N GLU A 79 23.48 -11.49 -2.16
CA GLU A 79 23.73 -12.86 -1.71
C GLU A 79 23.09 -13.17 -0.35
N ILE A 80 22.87 -12.15 0.48
CA ILE A 80 22.40 -12.33 1.87
C ILE A 80 21.04 -13.07 1.92
N ASN A 81 20.90 -14.01 2.86
CA ASN A 81 19.66 -14.78 3.02
C ASN A 81 18.50 -13.86 3.46
N GLU A 82 17.28 -14.30 3.21
CA GLU A 82 16.05 -13.61 3.65
C GLU A 82 15.87 -13.59 5.18
N PRO A 83 15.00 -12.71 5.72
CA PRO A 83 14.66 -12.70 7.13
C PRO A 83 14.06 -14.04 7.57
N GLY A 84 14.38 -14.50 8.78
CA GLY A 84 13.95 -15.79 9.31
C GLY A 84 14.72 -16.99 8.74
N SER A 85 15.75 -16.78 7.92
CA SER A 85 16.68 -17.85 7.49
C SER A 85 17.75 -18.20 8.52
N TYR A 86 17.74 -17.59 9.71
CA TYR A 86 18.69 -17.82 10.79
C TYR A 86 17.99 -18.20 12.09
N GLU A 87 18.51 -19.22 12.79
CA GLU A 87 17.91 -19.69 14.03
C GLU A 87 18.00 -18.64 15.15
N THR A 88 16.86 -18.11 15.57
CA THR A 88 16.72 -17.21 16.73
C THR A 88 15.85 -17.82 17.83
N SER A 89 15.74 -19.15 17.85
CA SER A 89 14.83 -19.91 18.74
C SER A 89 15.10 -19.67 20.23
N ASP A 90 16.34 -19.39 20.62
CA ASP A 90 16.74 -19.09 22.01
C ASP A 90 16.21 -17.75 22.55
N LEU A 91 15.61 -16.91 21.70
CA LEU A 91 14.97 -15.66 22.11
C LEU A 91 13.43 -15.79 22.17
N VAL A 92 12.83 -16.55 21.25
CA VAL A 92 11.37 -16.71 21.16
C VAL A 92 10.81 -17.57 22.32
N LYS A 93 11.61 -18.52 22.83
CA LYS A 93 11.28 -19.41 23.97
C LYS A 93 10.88 -18.71 25.28
N ARG A 94 10.93 -17.37 25.36
CA ARG A 94 10.63 -16.63 26.60
C ARG A 94 9.18 -16.16 26.74
N GLU A 95 8.41 -16.04 25.65
CA GLU A 95 7.07 -15.43 25.69
C GLU A 95 5.95 -16.20 24.96
N SER A 96 6.25 -17.16 24.07
CA SER A 96 5.21 -17.97 23.41
C SER A 96 5.50 -19.49 23.40
N ASN A 97 4.68 -20.25 24.13
CA ASN A 97 4.70 -21.74 24.16
C ASN A 97 4.00 -22.39 22.95
N ILE A 98 3.83 -21.64 21.85
CA ILE A 98 3.28 -22.15 20.59
C ILE A 98 4.32 -21.85 19.51
N ALA A 99 5.01 -22.90 19.06
CA ALA A 99 5.91 -22.84 17.92
C ALA A 99 5.09 -23.01 16.65
N ASP A 100 4.75 -21.89 16.01
CA ASP A 100 4.14 -21.89 14.68
C ASP A 100 5.16 -22.45 13.65
N PRO A 101 4.83 -23.50 12.88
CA PRO A 101 5.76 -24.09 11.91
C PRO A 101 6.09 -23.18 10.73
N GLU A 102 5.27 -22.17 10.42
CA GLU A 102 5.55 -21.19 9.34
C GLU A 102 6.30 -19.95 9.86
N GLY A 103 6.36 -19.81 11.19
CA GLY A 103 6.99 -18.69 11.89
C GLY A 103 6.05 -17.48 12.02
N PRO A 104 6.53 -16.36 12.59
CA PRO A 104 5.70 -15.17 12.78
C PRO A 104 5.19 -14.60 11.44
N GLU A 105 3.89 -14.31 11.36
CA GLU A 105 3.22 -13.72 10.17
C GLU A 105 3.94 -12.48 9.62
N SER A 106 4.57 -11.68 10.49
CA SER A 106 5.36 -10.52 10.10
C SER A 106 6.63 -10.86 9.29
N ILE A 107 7.21 -12.04 9.49
CA ILE A 107 8.32 -12.56 8.67
C ILE A 107 7.80 -13.10 7.34
N MET A 108 6.66 -13.81 7.34
CA MET A 108 5.99 -14.27 6.11
C MET A 108 5.68 -13.07 5.21
N LEU A 109 4.96 -12.07 5.73
CA LEU A 109 4.63 -10.84 5.01
C LEU A 109 5.88 -10.09 4.50
N MET A 110 6.95 -10.04 5.30
CA MET A 110 8.20 -9.43 4.86
C MET A 110 8.84 -10.20 3.70
N LYS A 111 8.75 -11.54 3.68
CA LYS A 111 9.19 -12.37 2.54
C LYS A 111 8.33 -12.18 1.30
N SER A 112 7.00 -12.17 1.41
CA SER A 112 6.12 -11.96 0.26
C SER A 112 6.37 -10.58 -0.37
N LEU A 113 6.55 -9.54 0.46
CA LEU A 113 6.97 -8.20 0.01
C LEU A 113 8.36 -8.20 -0.64
N ILE A 114 9.35 -8.91 -0.08
CA ILE A 114 10.67 -9.07 -0.71
C ILE A 114 10.52 -9.71 -2.10
N GLY A 115 9.73 -10.78 -2.24
CA GLY A 115 9.42 -11.43 -3.50
C GLY A 115 8.88 -10.47 -4.55
N VAL A 116 7.76 -9.78 -4.26
CA VAL A 116 7.17 -8.77 -5.15
C VAL A 116 8.19 -7.71 -5.51
N SER A 117 8.95 -7.23 -4.52
CA SER A 117 9.85 -6.09 -4.70
C SER A 117 11.06 -6.37 -5.62
N ARG A 118 11.44 -7.64 -5.82
CA ARG A 118 12.44 -8.04 -6.83
C ARG A 118 11.94 -7.73 -8.24
N LEU A 119 10.69 -8.09 -8.57
CA LEU A 119 10.13 -7.92 -9.91
C LEU A 119 10.07 -6.45 -10.37
N ILE A 120 9.99 -5.48 -9.45
CA ILE A 120 10.04 -4.03 -9.75
C ILE A 120 11.29 -3.65 -10.58
N GLY A 121 12.45 -4.24 -10.29
CA GLY A 121 13.68 -4.00 -11.03
C GLY A 121 13.61 -4.49 -12.48
N GLN A 122 12.86 -5.56 -12.72
CA GLN A 122 12.63 -6.13 -14.05
C GLN A 122 11.56 -5.34 -14.80
N ILE A 123 10.42 -5.04 -14.15
CA ILE A 123 9.31 -4.24 -14.67
C ILE A 123 9.77 -2.88 -15.21
N PHE A 124 10.64 -2.16 -14.48
CA PHE A 124 11.14 -0.87 -14.96
C PHE A 124 12.15 -0.98 -16.11
N ARG A 125 12.87 -2.10 -16.22
CA ARG A 125 13.83 -2.38 -17.31
C ARG A 125 13.17 -2.88 -18.60
N LEU A 126 11.90 -3.30 -18.57
CA LEU A 126 11.13 -3.70 -19.76
C LEU A 126 11.09 -2.60 -20.83
N ASN A 127 11.75 -2.84 -21.96
CA ASN A 127 11.83 -1.93 -23.10
C ASN A 127 10.91 -2.39 -24.25
N PRO A 128 9.87 -1.62 -24.64
CA PRO A 128 9.00 -1.93 -25.78
C PRO A 128 9.69 -2.13 -27.13
N GLN A 129 10.87 -1.52 -27.31
CA GLN A 129 11.64 -1.56 -28.56
C GLN A 129 12.54 -2.80 -28.66
N GLU A 130 12.72 -3.53 -27.56
CA GLU A 130 13.40 -4.83 -27.53
C GLU A 130 12.33 -5.93 -27.65
N GLY A 131 12.47 -6.79 -28.66
CA GLY A 131 11.39 -7.66 -29.13
C GLY A 131 10.76 -8.57 -28.05
N SER A 132 9.47 -8.83 -28.21
CA SER A 132 8.66 -9.71 -27.34
C SER A 132 8.38 -9.15 -25.93
N ILE A 133 8.14 -7.84 -25.82
CA ILE A 133 7.60 -7.20 -24.61
C ILE A 133 6.37 -7.91 -24.04
N GLU A 134 5.46 -8.41 -24.90
CA GLU A 134 4.28 -9.15 -24.45
C GLU A 134 4.62 -10.43 -23.66
N HIS A 135 5.59 -11.21 -24.15
CA HIS A 135 6.04 -12.42 -23.48
C HIS A 135 6.74 -12.10 -22.16
N GLN A 136 7.55 -11.03 -22.12
CA GLN A 136 8.18 -10.57 -20.89
C GLN A 136 7.15 -10.14 -19.84
N VAL A 137 6.05 -9.49 -20.28
CA VAL A 137 4.92 -9.16 -19.40
C VAL A 137 4.24 -10.41 -18.85
N VAL A 138 3.91 -11.39 -19.69
CA VAL A 138 3.26 -12.65 -19.26
C VAL A 138 4.13 -13.45 -18.27
N VAL A 139 5.46 -13.49 -18.47
CA VAL A 139 6.38 -14.15 -17.53
C VAL A 139 6.37 -13.47 -16.15
N ILE A 140 6.40 -12.14 -16.09
CA ILE A 140 6.38 -11.39 -14.83
C ILE A 140 4.97 -11.44 -14.18
N GLU A 141 3.91 -11.49 -14.99
CA GLU A 141 2.53 -11.67 -14.54
C GLU A 141 2.31 -13.00 -13.81
N GLN A 142 2.85 -14.11 -14.34
CA GLN A 142 2.85 -15.41 -13.67
C GLN A 142 3.64 -15.35 -12.35
N GLN A 143 4.86 -14.79 -12.38
CA GLN A 143 5.70 -14.65 -11.18
C GLN A 143 5.03 -13.78 -10.09
N LEU A 144 4.30 -12.73 -10.47
CA LEU A 144 3.49 -11.95 -9.53
C LEU A 144 2.38 -12.81 -8.91
N GLY A 145 1.63 -13.58 -9.71
CA GLY A 145 0.61 -14.49 -9.19
C GLY A 145 1.15 -15.53 -8.21
N ASP A 146 2.27 -16.19 -8.56
CA ASP A 146 2.94 -17.18 -7.71
C ASP A 146 3.38 -16.58 -6.36
N ILE A 147 3.81 -15.31 -6.34
CA ILE A 147 4.23 -14.60 -5.13
C ILE A 147 3.04 -14.03 -4.36
N GLU A 148 1.98 -13.55 -5.03
CA GLU A 148 0.75 -13.07 -4.39
C GLU A 148 0.07 -14.21 -3.60
N ASN A 149 0.11 -15.44 -4.12
CA ASN A 149 -0.29 -16.66 -3.40
C ASN A 149 0.56 -16.98 -2.15
N SER A 150 1.70 -16.30 -1.93
CA SER A 150 2.57 -16.47 -0.76
C SER A 150 2.35 -15.41 0.34
N PHE A 151 1.37 -14.52 0.19
CA PHE A 151 0.97 -13.59 1.26
C PHE A 151 0.18 -14.34 2.35
N PRO A 152 0.23 -13.87 3.62
CA PRO A 152 -0.72 -14.30 4.64
C PRO A 152 -2.15 -14.23 4.12
N GLN A 153 -2.87 -15.36 4.19
CA GLN A 153 -4.11 -15.60 3.43
C GLN A 153 -5.13 -14.47 3.57
N HIS A 154 -5.26 -13.89 4.77
CA HIS A 154 -6.24 -12.87 5.06
C HIS A 154 -6.03 -11.53 4.30
N ILE A 155 -4.84 -11.28 3.73
CA ILE A 155 -4.47 -9.98 3.14
C ILE A 155 -5.01 -9.87 1.71
N LEU A 156 -4.49 -10.69 0.78
CA LEU A 156 -4.85 -10.67 -0.65
C LEU A 156 -6.02 -11.59 -1.00
N ASP A 157 -6.91 -11.84 -0.04
CA ASP A 157 -8.15 -12.58 -0.27
C ASP A 157 -9.15 -11.73 -1.09
N TRP A 158 -9.41 -12.19 -2.32
CA TRP A 158 -10.31 -11.60 -3.31
C TRP A 158 -11.76 -12.11 -3.24
N GLU A 159 -12.05 -13.12 -2.41
CA GLU A 159 -13.43 -13.58 -2.18
C GLU A 159 -13.95 -13.09 -0.82
N SER A 160 -13.04 -12.84 0.12
CA SER A 160 -13.40 -12.36 1.46
C SER A 160 -14.03 -10.98 1.46
N SER A 161 -15.04 -10.86 2.32
CA SER A 161 -15.65 -9.60 2.74
C SER A 161 -15.26 -9.20 4.17
N SER A 162 -14.30 -9.89 4.81
CA SER A 162 -13.86 -9.61 6.17
C SER A 162 -13.17 -8.24 6.29
N PRO A 163 -13.23 -7.56 7.45
CA PRO A 163 -12.43 -6.38 7.73
C PRO A 163 -10.93 -6.65 7.57
N LEU A 164 -10.20 -5.69 6.99
CA LEU A 164 -8.75 -5.72 6.86
C LEU A 164 -8.16 -4.61 7.73
N ASP A 165 -7.19 -4.90 8.63
CA ASP A 165 -6.55 -3.82 9.41
C ASP A 165 -5.79 -2.89 8.43
N PRO A 166 -5.98 -1.56 8.52
CA PRO A 166 -5.21 -0.57 7.78
C PRO A 166 -3.68 -0.77 7.77
N MET A 167 -3.08 -1.48 8.74
CA MET A 167 -1.64 -1.81 8.73
C MET A 167 -1.23 -2.75 7.59
N PHE A 168 -2.11 -3.67 7.18
CA PHE A 168 -1.86 -4.59 6.07
C PHE A 168 -2.15 -3.95 4.71
N LEU A 169 -2.94 -2.86 4.69
CA LEU A 169 -3.29 -2.16 3.45
C LEU A 169 -2.06 -1.62 2.72
N ASP A 170 -1.06 -1.05 3.41
CA ASP A 170 0.14 -0.50 2.74
C ASP A 170 0.97 -1.60 2.05
N ALA A 171 0.92 -2.85 2.57
CA ALA A 171 1.55 -4.01 1.95
C ALA A 171 0.77 -4.52 0.74
N ALA A 172 -0.56 -4.60 0.83
CA ALA A 172 -1.42 -4.96 -0.30
C ALA A 172 -1.34 -3.90 -1.43
N MET A 173 -1.29 -2.62 -1.07
CA MET A 173 -1.11 -1.50 -1.99
C MET A 173 0.28 -1.49 -2.64
N PHE A 174 1.33 -1.97 -1.96
CA PHE A 174 2.65 -2.18 -2.56
C PHE A 174 2.62 -3.28 -3.65
N ALA A 175 1.92 -4.39 -3.39
CA ALA A 175 1.68 -5.43 -4.39
C ALA A 175 0.89 -4.90 -5.59
N MET A 176 -0.27 -4.28 -5.34
CA MET A 176 -1.12 -3.73 -6.40
C MET A 176 -0.44 -2.60 -7.19
N ALA A 177 0.40 -1.76 -6.57
CA ALA A 177 1.20 -0.75 -7.27
C ALA A 177 2.32 -1.35 -8.14
N THR A 178 2.90 -2.48 -7.70
CA THR A 178 3.85 -3.25 -8.52
C THR A 178 3.15 -3.86 -9.72
N ARG A 179 2.03 -4.56 -9.48
CA ARG A 179 1.21 -5.19 -10.52
C ARG A 179 0.67 -4.17 -11.52
N LEU A 180 0.21 -3.00 -11.06
CA LEU A 180 -0.23 -1.92 -11.96
C LEU A 180 0.91 -1.34 -12.81
N SER A 181 2.14 -1.33 -12.30
CA SER A 181 3.31 -0.82 -13.03
C SER A 181 3.75 -1.74 -14.17
N LEU A 182 3.39 -3.03 -14.13
CA LEU A 182 3.62 -3.99 -15.22
C LEU A 182 2.81 -3.62 -16.47
N TYR A 183 1.52 -3.30 -16.31
CA TYR A 183 0.59 -3.03 -17.41
C TYR A 183 0.59 -1.56 -17.88
N ARG A 184 1.61 -0.77 -17.53
CA ARG A 184 1.76 0.66 -17.88
C ARG A 184 1.68 0.99 -19.37
N TYR A 185 1.82 -0.01 -20.24
CA TYR A 185 1.90 0.12 -21.70
C TYR A 185 0.60 0.49 -22.41
N PHE A 186 -0.55 0.53 -21.72
CA PHE A 186 -1.84 0.85 -22.35
C PHE A 186 -1.90 2.24 -23.00
N THR A 187 -1.07 3.19 -22.56
CA THR A 187 -0.95 4.54 -23.14
C THR A 187 0.13 4.68 -24.22
N ASP A 188 0.92 3.64 -24.49
CA ASP A 188 2.05 3.72 -25.43
C ASP A 188 1.56 3.61 -26.88
N ALA A 189 1.46 4.75 -27.57
CA ALA A 189 0.97 4.82 -28.94
C ALA A 189 1.82 4.03 -29.97
N THR A 190 3.05 3.62 -29.63
CA THR A 190 3.91 2.82 -30.51
C THR A 190 3.54 1.32 -30.52
N LEU A 191 2.79 0.85 -29.53
CA LEU A 191 2.41 -0.55 -29.37
C LEU A 191 1.05 -0.90 -30.00
N THR A 192 0.86 -2.19 -30.29
CA THR A 192 -0.34 -2.72 -30.96
C THR A 192 -1.61 -2.42 -30.17
N PRO A 193 -2.73 -2.04 -30.83
CA PRO A 193 -3.99 -1.75 -30.14
C PRO A 193 -4.43 -2.88 -29.21
N ASP A 194 -4.26 -4.14 -29.61
CA ASP A 194 -4.69 -5.32 -28.87
C ASP A 194 -3.84 -5.60 -27.61
N PHE A 195 -2.54 -5.26 -27.63
CA PHE A 195 -1.70 -5.31 -26.43
C PHE A 195 -2.06 -4.19 -25.46
N ARG A 196 -2.27 -2.97 -25.97
CA ARG A 196 -2.71 -1.83 -25.15
C ARG A 196 -4.07 -2.08 -24.51
N ALA A 197 -5.01 -2.67 -25.24
CA ALA A 197 -6.31 -3.06 -24.74
C ALA A 197 -6.21 -4.12 -23.63
N ARG A 198 -5.40 -5.16 -23.81
CA ARG A 198 -5.11 -6.14 -22.74
C ARG A 198 -4.50 -5.48 -21.50
N CYS A 199 -3.51 -4.60 -21.68
CA CYS A 199 -2.91 -3.84 -20.59
C CYS A 199 -3.93 -2.94 -19.86
N PHE A 200 -4.84 -2.29 -20.58
CA PHE A 200 -5.90 -1.48 -19.98
C PHE A 200 -6.89 -2.31 -19.16
N LEU A 201 -7.30 -3.48 -19.68
CA LEU A 201 -8.17 -4.40 -18.94
C LEU A 201 -7.50 -4.92 -17.67
N GLN A 202 -6.21 -5.28 -17.73
CA GLN A 202 -5.47 -5.69 -16.53
C GLN A 202 -5.28 -4.54 -15.52
N CYS A 203 -5.04 -3.32 -15.99
CA CYS A 203 -5.09 -2.11 -15.13
C CYS A 203 -6.45 -1.95 -14.44
N LEU A 204 -7.55 -2.26 -15.12
CA LEU A 204 -8.91 -2.17 -14.58
C LEU A 204 -9.18 -3.24 -13.51
N GLU A 205 -8.77 -4.49 -13.73
CA GLU A 205 -8.91 -5.54 -12.70
C GLU A 205 -8.07 -5.24 -11.45
N VAL A 206 -6.85 -4.70 -11.60
CA VAL A 206 -6.05 -4.21 -10.46
C VAL A 206 -6.77 -3.05 -9.73
N ALA A 207 -7.47 -2.17 -10.45
CA ALA A 207 -8.25 -1.10 -9.84
C ALA A 207 -9.47 -1.63 -9.05
N LYS A 208 -10.14 -2.68 -9.52
CA LYS A 208 -11.23 -3.36 -8.78
C LYS A 208 -10.72 -4.07 -7.53
N ALA A 209 -9.62 -4.83 -7.65
CA ALA A 209 -8.94 -5.47 -6.53
C ALA A 209 -8.53 -4.44 -5.45
N THR A 210 -8.04 -3.27 -5.89
CA THR A 210 -7.76 -2.11 -5.02
C THR A 210 -9.03 -1.62 -4.31
N VAL A 211 -10.14 -1.47 -5.02
CA VAL A 211 -11.44 -1.08 -4.44
C VAL A 211 -11.95 -2.11 -3.42
N GLN A 212 -11.77 -3.41 -3.65
CA GLN A 212 -12.12 -4.44 -2.67
C GLN A 212 -11.31 -4.32 -1.39
N LEU A 213 -9.98 -4.15 -1.48
CA LEU A 213 -9.11 -3.91 -0.31
C LEU A 213 -9.55 -2.67 0.47
N LEU A 214 -9.96 -1.59 -0.22
CA LEU A 214 -10.55 -0.41 0.42
C LEU A 214 -11.88 -0.72 1.11
N ARG A 215 -12.83 -1.39 0.43
CA ARG A 215 -14.12 -1.80 1.00
C ARG A 215 -13.95 -2.70 2.23
N ARG A 216 -12.94 -3.57 2.25
CA ARG A 216 -12.56 -4.38 3.41
C ARG A 216 -11.95 -3.55 4.54
N THR A 217 -11.07 -2.59 4.22
CA THR A 217 -10.45 -1.71 5.22
C THR A 217 -11.45 -0.74 5.86
N MET A 218 -12.43 -0.23 5.10
CA MET A 218 -13.45 0.68 5.62
C MET A 218 -14.35 0.03 6.69
N LYS A 219 -14.51 -1.30 6.68
CA LYS A 219 -15.24 -2.07 7.71
C LYS A 219 -14.47 -2.19 9.05
N PHE A 220 -13.22 -1.75 9.12
CA PHE A 220 -12.41 -1.84 10.33
C PHE A 220 -12.79 -0.74 11.36
N PRO A 221 -12.74 -0.98 12.67
CA PRO A 221 -12.97 0.06 13.68
C PRO A 221 -12.00 1.26 13.52
N ASP A 222 -12.49 2.49 13.73
CA ASP A 222 -11.72 3.72 13.50
C ASP A 222 -11.09 3.83 12.08
N SER A 223 -11.62 3.13 11.06
CA SER A 223 -11.01 2.99 9.72
C SER A 223 -10.58 4.32 9.10
N GLU A 224 -11.40 5.37 9.14
CA GLU A 224 -11.03 6.69 8.61
C GLU A 224 -9.78 7.28 9.26
N LYS A 225 -9.74 7.26 10.59
CA LYS A 225 -8.66 7.81 11.43
C LYS A 225 -7.39 6.98 11.25
N ALA A 226 -7.52 5.65 11.25
CA ALA A 226 -6.42 4.74 11.01
C ALA A 226 -5.87 4.87 9.57
N PHE A 227 -6.72 5.03 8.56
CA PHE A 227 -6.33 5.27 7.17
C PHE A 227 -5.56 6.61 7.03
N ARG A 228 -6.18 7.72 7.49
CA ARG A 228 -5.60 9.07 7.47
C ARG A 228 -4.19 9.13 8.09
N LEU A 229 -3.98 8.41 9.19
CA LEU A 229 -2.73 8.44 9.97
C LEU A 229 -1.70 7.38 9.55
N ARG A 230 -2.11 6.16 9.17
CA ARG A 230 -1.18 5.03 8.91
C ARG A 230 -0.73 4.88 7.45
N GLN A 231 -1.51 5.30 6.46
CA GLN A 231 -1.16 5.03 5.05
C GLN A 231 0.00 5.88 4.52
N SER A 232 0.80 5.28 3.63
CA SER A 232 1.95 5.91 3.00
C SER A 232 1.62 6.71 1.73
N GLY A 233 2.61 7.48 1.26
CA GLY A 233 2.53 8.18 -0.03
C GLY A 233 2.28 7.26 -1.22
N LEU A 234 2.77 6.00 -1.18
CA LEU A 234 2.55 5.03 -2.26
C LEU A 234 1.07 4.63 -2.35
N THR A 235 0.45 4.35 -1.21
CA THR A 235 -0.98 4.00 -1.13
C THR A 235 -1.86 5.12 -1.71
N TYR A 236 -1.62 6.38 -1.35
CA TYR A 236 -2.35 7.52 -1.93
C TYR A 236 -2.13 7.70 -3.43
N GLN A 237 -0.90 7.50 -3.93
CA GLN A 237 -0.60 7.54 -5.36
C GLN A 237 -1.27 6.38 -6.13
N HIS A 238 -1.30 5.18 -5.55
CA HIS A 238 -1.91 4.01 -6.15
C HIS A 238 -3.43 4.15 -6.26
N ILE A 239 -4.10 4.58 -5.19
CA ILE A 239 -5.55 4.83 -5.22
C ILE A 239 -5.91 5.92 -6.24
N PHE A 240 -5.10 6.98 -6.38
CA PHE A 240 -5.28 7.98 -7.43
C PHE A 240 -5.11 7.40 -8.86
N LYS A 241 -4.12 6.54 -9.10
CA LYS A 241 -3.97 5.82 -10.38
C LYS A 241 -5.19 4.93 -10.65
N ALA A 242 -5.64 4.16 -9.66
CA ALA A 242 -6.83 3.31 -9.74
C ALA A 242 -8.10 4.12 -10.06
N SER A 243 -8.35 5.25 -9.38
CA SER A 243 -9.43 6.18 -9.71
C SER A 243 -9.35 6.69 -11.15
N THR A 244 -8.14 6.98 -11.64
CA THR A 244 -7.94 7.48 -13.01
C THR A 244 -8.30 6.42 -14.05
N ILE A 245 -7.98 5.15 -13.77
CA ILE A 245 -8.32 4.00 -14.63
C ILE A 245 -9.81 3.71 -14.60
N LEU A 246 -10.45 3.72 -13.43
CA LEU A 246 -11.90 3.55 -13.29
C LEU A 246 -12.67 4.67 -14.01
N LEU A 247 -12.22 5.92 -13.88
CA LEU A 247 -12.81 7.07 -14.58
C LEU A 247 -12.68 6.94 -16.11
N LEU A 248 -11.51 6.52 -16.60
CA LEU A 248 -11.29 6.25 -18.02
C LEU A 248 -12.17 5.08 -18.51
N ALA A 249 -12.31 4.02 -17.72
CA ALA A 249 -13.15 2.87 -18.03
C ALA A 249 -14.63 3.23 -18.09
N ALA A 250 -15.14 4.03 -17.14
CA ALA A 250 -16.51 4.55 -17.16
C ALA A 250 -16.81 5.41 -18.41
N SER A 251 -15.81 6.11 -18.95
CA SER A 251 -15.95 6.92 -20.18
C SER A 251 -15.90 6.12 -21.50
N ILE A 252 -15.53 4.82 -21.46
CA ILE A 252 -15.30 3.99 -22.65
C ILE A 252 -16.19 2.73 -22.68
N LEU A 253 -16.49 2.13 -21.52
CA LEU A 253 -17.17 0.84 -21.43
C LEU A 253 -18.70 0.99 -21.26
N PRO A 254 -19.52 0.07 -21.83
CA PRO A 254 -20.97 0.23 -21.91
C PRO A 254 -21.73 0.08 -20.59
N ASN A 255 -21.09 -0.42 -19.53
CA ASN A 255 -21.72 -0.70 -18.23
C ASN A 255 -21.10 0.18 -17.11
N PRO A 256 -21.31 1.51 -17.11
CA PRO A 256 -20.61 2.42 -16.20
C PRO A 256 -21.05 2.30 -14.72
N GLU A 257 -22.26 1.85 -14.42
CA GLU A 257 -22.84 1.94 -13.06
C GLU A 257 -21.99 1.29 -11.97
N ASN A 258 -21.50 0.07 -12.21
CA ASN A 258 -20.61 -0.60 -11.24
C ASN A 258 -19.28 0.15 -11.09
N ILE A 259 -18.70 0.61 -12.21
CA ILE A 259 -17.44 1.37 -12.25
C ILE A 259 -17.58 2.70 -11.50
N SER A 260 -18.74 3.35 -11.57
CA SER A 260 -19.06 4.54 -10.77
C SER A 260 -19.14 4.23 -9.27
N SER A 261 -19.63 3.05 -8.87
CA SER A 261 -19.61 2.60 -7.45
C SER A 261 -18.18 2.34 -6.94
N GLU A 262 -17.32 1.83 -7.83
CA GLU A 262 -15.92 1.52 -7.56
C GLU A 262 -15.11 2.81 -7.43
N LEU A 263 -15.29 3.74 -8.38
CA LEU A 263 -14.68 5.07 -8.38
C LEU A 263 -15.10 5.90 -7.15
N ARG A 264 -16.39 5.91 -6.79
CA ARG A 264 -16.90 6.54 -5.55
C ARG A 264 -16.18 6.02 -4.30
N THR A 265 -15.88 4.71 -4.24
CA THR A 265 -15.15 4.11 -3.12
C THR A 265 -13.74 4.72 -2.98
N CYS A 266 -12.99 4.79 -4.09
CA CYS A 266 -11.64 5.39 -4.08
C CYS A 266 -11.66 6.89 -3.74
N ILE A 267 -12.65 7.65 -4.25
CA ILE A 267 -12.77 9.09 -4.01
C ILE A 267 -13.08 9.40 -2.55
N GLY A 268 -14.05 8.72 -1.94
CA GLY A 268 -14.38 8.91 -0.52
C GLY A 268 -13.18 8.65 0.39
N VAL A 269 -12.45 7.57 0.12
CA VAL A 269 -11.21 7.22 0.84
C VAL A 269 -10.12 8.28 0.67
N LEU A 270 -9.94 8.87 -0.51
CA LEU A 270 -9.01 9.99 -0.71
C LEU A 270 -9.49 11.26 0.02
N GLN A 271 -10.79 11.57 0.00
CA GLN A 271 -11.38 12.72 0.72
C GLN A 271 -11.16 12.62 2.24
N VAL A 272 -11.25 11.42 2.82
CA VAL A 272 -10.93 11.18 4.25
C VAL A 272 -9.51 11.59 4.61
N ALA A 273 -8.53 11.47 3.70
CA ALA A 273 -7.14 11.84 3.95
C ALA A 273 -6.78 13.28 3.54
N ALA A 274 -7.49 13.87 2.57
CA ALA A 274 -7.19 15.18 2.01
C ALA A 274 -6.98 16.33 3.04
N PRO A 275 -7.74 16.44 4.16
CA PRO A 275 -7.56 17.51 5.14
C PRO A 275 -6.17 17.58 5.80
N VAL A 276 -5.42 16.48 5.84
CA VAL A 276 -4.05 16.44 6.41
C VAL A 276 -2.99 16.10 5.37
N ARG A 277 -3.38 15.89 4.10
CA ARG A 277 -2.50 15.48 3.00
C ARG A 277 -2.69 16.41 1.79
N PRO A 278 -1.94 17.53 1.68
CA PRO A 278 -2.07 18.47 0.57
C PRO A 278 -1.90 17.84 -0.82
N SER A 279 -1.05 16.81 -0.94
CA SER A 279 -0.90 16.01 -2.16
C SER A 279 -2.16 15.22 -2.54
N VAL A 280 -2.91 14.71 -1.56
CA VAL A 280 -4.18 13.99 -1.80
C VAL A 280 -5.28 14.98 -2.23
N LEU A 281 -5.34 16.17 -1.62
CA LEU A 281 -6.22 17.25 -2.08
C LEU A 281 -5.91 17.66 -3.53
N GLN A 282 -4.62 17.71 -3.90
CA GLN A 282 -4.22 17.98 -5.28
C GLN A 282 -4.59 16.83 -6.24
N ASN A 283 -4.43 15.56 -5.83
CA ASN A 283 -4.88 14.41 -6.61
C ASN A 283 -6.40 14.44 -6.87
N LEU A 284 -7.22 14.76 -5.87
CA LEU A 284 -8.67 14.92 -6.04
C LEU A 284 -9.03 16.01 -7.05
N ARG A 285 -8.38 17.18 -6.98
CA ARG A 285 -8.54 18.28 -7.95
C ARG A 285 -8.10 17.92 -9.37
N ILE A 286 -7.23 16.92 -9.54
CA ILE A 286 -6.82 16.40 -10.85
C ILE A 286 -7.88 15.41 -11.37
N LEU A 287 -8.41 14.52 -10.53
CA LEU A 287 -9.52 13.63 -10.91
C LEU A 287 -10.77 14.41 -11.35
N ASP A 288 -11.11 15.48 -10.63
CA ASP A 288 -12.25 16.36 -10.92
C ASP A 288 -12.15 17.00 -12.32
N LYS A 289 -10.97 17.55 -12.66
CA LYS A 289 -10.70 18.08 -14.01
C LYS A 289 -10.65 17.00 -15.10
N LEU A 290 -10.27 15.77 -14.75
CA LEU A 290 -10.32 14.65 -15.68
C LEU A 290 -11.78 14.20 -15.94
N SER A 291 -12.69 14.33 -14.95
CA SER A 291 -14.11 14.05 -15.16
C SER A 291 -14.75 15.10 -16.07
N GLU A 292 -14.45 16.40 -15.89
CA GLU A 292 -14.85 17.47 -16.82
C GLU A 292 -14.43 17.15 -18.28
N ILE A 293 -13.15 16.80 -18.49
CA ILE A 293 -12.58 16.50 -19.82
C ILE A 293 -13.23 15.25 -20.44
N LEU A 294 -13.50 14.23 -19.63
CA LEU A 294 -14.15 12.97 -20.05
C LEU A 294 -15.69 13.05 -20.06
N LYS A 295 -16.26 14.25 -19.85
CA LYS A 295 -17.70 14.54 -19.84
C LYS A 295 -18.50 13.66 -18.86
N GLN A 296 -17.88 13.34 -17.73
CA GLN A 296 -18.50 12.67 -16.59
C GLN A 296 -19.05 13.71 -15.60
N GLU A 297 -19.90 13.28 -14.66
CA GLU A 297 -20.35 14.14 -13.55
C GLU A 297 -19.17 14.62 -12.68
N PRO A 298 -19.22 15.83 -12.09
CA PRO A 298 -18.15 16.35 -11.24
C PRO A 298 -17.89 15.45 -10.02
N ILE A 299 -16.62 15.05 -9.84
CA ILE A 299 -16.21 14.12 -8.79
C ILE A 299 -16.32 14.73 -7.38
N LEU A 300 -16.17 16.05 -7.25
CA LEU A 300 -16.29 16.73 -5.95
C LEU A 300 -17.73 16.90 -5.46
N GLU A 301 -18.75 16.77 -6.32
CA GLU A 301 -20.16 16.91 -5.95
C GLU A 301 -20.75 15.66 -5.29
N TRP A 302 -20.05 14.52 -5.35
CA TRP A 302 -20.52 13.20 -4.87
C TRP A 302 -20.61 13.07 -3.33
N ASN A 303 -20.62 14.19 -2.59
CA ASN A 303 -20.62 14.28 -1.13
C ASN A 303 -21.83 15.02 -0.52
N GLU A 304 -22.90 15.28 -1.28
CA GLU A 304 -24.20 15.58 -0.66
C GLU A 304 -24.78 14.33 0.02
N GLY A 305 -24.25 14.00 1.20
CA GLY A 305 -24.92 13.14 2.17
C GLY A 305 -26.25 13.76 2.62
N PRO A 306 -27.15 12.97 3.24
CA PRO A 306 -28.51 13.43 3.56
C PRO A 306 -28.47 14.69 4.43
N LYS A 307 -29.15 15.74 3.97
CA LYS A 307 -29.30 17.01 4.69
C LYS A 307 -29.92 16.73 6.06
N THR A 308 -29.20 17.06 7.13
CA THR A 308 -29.64 16.81 8.51
C THR A 308 -30.75 17.78 8.92
N SER A 309 -31.98 17.47 8.49
CA SER A 309 -33.19 18.02 9.08
C SER A 309 -33.35 17.47 10.50
N ASP A 310 -32.80 18.18 11.48
CA ASP A 310 -33.63 19.04 12.33
C ASP A 310 -32.81 19.73 13.44
N SER A 311 -33.23 20.94 13.80
CA SER A 311 -32.60 21.75 14.84
C SER A 311 -33.04 21.27 16.24
N ALA A 312 -32.29 20.33 16.81
CA ALA A 312 -32.45 19.93 18.21
C ALA A 312 -31.95 21.05 19.16
N THR A 313 -32.86 21.93 19.58
CA THR A 313 -32.58 23.01 20.54
C THR A 313 -32.26 22.42 21.92
N PHE A 314 -31.06 22.67 22.45
CA PHE A 314 -30.71 22.30 23.82
C PHE A 314 -31.44 23.20 24.83
N PRO A 315 -32.12 22.63 25.86
CA PRO A 315 -32.56 23.39 27.02
C PRO A 315 -31.37 23.68 27.96
N PRO A 316 -31.41 24.78 28.74
CA PRO A 316 -30.40 25.06 29.76
C PRO A 316 -30.53 24.09 30.96
N PRO A 317 -29.45 23.87 31.73
CA PRO A 317 -29.50 23.08 32.96
C PRO A 317 -30.28 23.83 34.05
N ASP A 318 -31.20 23.13 34.71
CA ASP A 318 -32.01 23.71 35.79
C ASP A 318 -31.27 23.72 37.13
N ASN A 319 -31.69 24.60 38.06
CA ASN A 319 -30.96 24.84 39.31
C ASN A 319 -31.20 23.74 40.34
N MET A 320 -30.11 23.17 40.87
CA MET A 320 -30.19 22.44 42.15
C MET A 320 -30.49 23.40 43.29
N ARG A 321 -31.65 23.23 43.92
CA ARG A 321 -31.92 23.68 45.30
C ARG A 321 -32.73 22.64 46.07
N ASP A 322 -32.26 22.39 47.28
CA ASP A 322 -33.02 22.27 48.51
C ASP A 322 -34.33 21.46 48.48
N GLN A 323 -34.28 20.22 48.97
CA GLN A 323 -35.37 19.68 49.79
C GLN A 323 -34.79 19.01 51.05
N ASP A 324 -35.29 19.43 52.21
CA ASP A 324 -34.91 18.92 53.52
C ASP A 324 -35.45 17.51 53.78
N HIS A 325 -34.74 16.75 54.62
CA HIS A 325 -35.31 15.63 55.36
C HIS A 325 -35.18 15.91 56.87
N PRO A 326 -36.29 16.05 57.62
CA PRO A 326 -36.26 16.30 59.05
C PRO A 326 -36.24 15.00 59.88
N SER A 327 -35.61 15.09 61.08
CA SER A 327 -35.97 14.46 62.36
C SER A 327 -36.30 12.96 62.48
N ASP A 328 -35.83 12.22 63.51
CA ASP A 328 -34.81 12.42 64.56
C ASP A 328 -34.10 11.04 64.76
N MET A 329 -33.80 10.38 65.90
CA MET A 329 -33.86 10.64 67.36
C MET A 329 -33.01 9.60 68.11
N ILE A 330 -32.40 9.98 69.27
CA ILE A 330 -31.79 9.14 70.35
C ILE A 330 -30.69 8.12 69.96
N ILE A 331 -29.60 7.91 70.74
CA ILE A 331 -29.18 8.45 72.05
C ILE A 331 -27.82 9.14 71.91
#